data_AF-A0A945WK21-F1
#
_entry.id   AF-A0A945WK21-F1
#
_cell.length_a   1.000
_cell.length_b   1.000
_cell.length_c   1.000
_cell.angle_alpha   90.00
_cell.angle_beta   90.00
_cell.angle_gamma   90.00
#
_symmetry.space_group_name_H-M   'P 1'
#
loop_
_entity.id
_entity.type
_entity.pdbx_description
1 polymer ?
#
loop_
_entity_poly.entity_id
_entity_poly.type
_entity_poly.pdbx_seq_one_letter_code
_entity_poly.pdbx_strand_id
1 'polypeptide(L)'
;MKRIVTCLILLSVILASKPTEAQHWKRYRHEAWGGIGATNFLGELGGGAGAAKGLILDFDGKSSRYIVTGGYRYKLNEVVSARGGLAYASLYGSDEFSGDPWRRSRNLHFRSMLIELTAMGEVFFIREKTSNRYRVRGIKGAIGSGLSAYVTAGLGGMFFNPKAKFVGNAAYPGDNKWHALQPLATEGQGLADGPKKYSRINACIPMGIGAKFSINRNMSMSLEYGFRFTFTDYMDDVSGVYFDPVAIEAAGGPQAAYFSNPSIIVENPDPDGGPIRAGGGQPHLTAQQRGDATTNDTYMFAVVAFNYKFTSKKANRPKF
;
A
#
# COMPACT_ATOMS: atom_id res chain seq x y z
N MET A 1 -32.06 26.78 -15.35
CA MET A 1 -32.46 26.26 -14.03
C MET A 1 -33.61 25.24 -14.08
N LYS A 2 -34.78 25.53 -14.66
CA LYS A 2 -35.93 24.61 -14.69
C LYS A 2 -35.62 23.21 -15.27
N ARG A 3 -34.84 23.13 -16.36
CA ARG A 3 -34.44 21.84 -16.99
C ARG A 3 -33.54 20.96 -16.11
N ILE A 4 -32.68 21.55 -15.27
CA ILE A 4 -31.78 20.81 -14.37
C ILE A 4 -32.57 20.20 -13.21
N VAL A 5 -33.55 20.94 -12.68
CA VAL A 5 -34.45 20.47 -11.62
C VAL A 5 -35.32 19.32 -12.14
N THR A 6 -35.85 19.41 -13.37
CA THR A 6 -36.63 18.31 -13.96
C THR A 6 -35.78 17.05 -14.18
N CYS A 7 -34.52 17.18 -14.60
CA CYS A 7 -33.60 16.04 -14.71
C CYS A 7 -33.27 15.42 -13.34
N LEU A 8 -33.09 16.22 -12.30
CA LEU A 8 -32.86 15.72 -10.93
C LEU A 8 -34.09 15.00 -10.35
N ILE A 9 -35.30 15.48 -10.67
CA ILE A 9 -36.56 14.83 -10.26
C ILE A 9 -36.80 13.54 -11.05
N LEU A 10 -36.52 13.50 -12.35
CA LEU A 10 -36.60 12.27 -13.14
C LEU A 10 -35.55 11.25 -12.67
N LEU A 11 -34.34 11.70 -12.32
CA LEU A 11 -33.30 10.84 -11.75
C LEU A 11 -33.72 10.28 -10.39
N SER A 12 -34.40 11.07 -9.54
CA SER A 12 -34.88 10.61 -8.23
C SER A 12 -36.05 9.62 -8.34
N VAL A 13 -36.92 9.76 -9.33
CA VAL A 13 -38.02 8.82 -9.60
C VAL A 13 -37.50 7.50 -10.17
N ILE A 14 -36.47 7.54 -11.01
CA ILE A 14 -35.79 6.33 -11.51
C ILE A 14 -35.01 5.62 -10.40
N LEU A 15 -34.48 6.36 -9.41
CA LEU A 15 -33.87 5.79 -8.19
C LEU A 15 -34.90 5.20 -7.21
N ALA A 16 -36.19 5.54 -7.34
CA ALA A 16 -37.25 5.14 -6.40
C ALA A 16 -38.00 3.86 -6.80
N SER A 17 -37.89 3.38 -8.04
CA SER A 17 -38.53 2.14 -8.49
C SER A 17 -37.75 0.91 -7.99
N LYS A 18 -38.27 0.26 -6.93
CA LYS A 18 -37.69 -0.98 -6.39
C LYS A 18 -38.43 -2.21 -6.94
N PRO A 19 -37.82 -3.02 -7.81
CA PRO A 19 -38.41 -4.31 -8.19
C PRO A 19 -38.41 -5.28 -7.01
N THR A 20 -39.48 -6.05 -6.89
CA THR A 20 -39.82 -6.94 -5.76
C THR A 20 -38.85 -8.11 -5.55
N GLU A 21 -37.97 -8.42 -6.52
CA GLU A 21 -36.90 -9.42 -6.37
C GLU A 21 -35.68 -8.92 -5.56
N ALA A 22 -35.60 -7.62 -5.27
CA ALA A 22 -34.45 -6.92 -4.66
C ALA A 22 -34.27 -7.16 -3.14
N GLN A 23 -34.60 -8.34 -2.60
CA GLN A 23 -34.46 -8.64 -1.16
C GLN A 23 -33.57 -9.84 -0.83
N HIS A 24 -33.17 -10.67 -1.81
CA HIS A 24 -32.33 -11.84 -1.53
C HIS A 24 -30.93 -11.46 -1.01
N TRP A 25 -30.34 -10.37 -1.52
CA TRP A 25 -29.04 -9.86 -1.05
C TRP A 25 -29.07 -9.39 0.41
N LYS A 26 -30.25 -8.97 0.93
CA LYS A 26 -30.43 -8.55 2.33
C LYS A 26 -30.13 -9.69 3.31
N ARG A 27 -30.15 -10.95 2.84
CA ARG A 27 -29.79 -12.11 3.65
C ARG A 27 -28.28 -12.23 3.89
N TYR A 28 -27.46 -11.65 3.03
CA TYR A 28 -25.99 -11.78 3.02
C TYR A 28 -25.30 -10.42 3.15
N ARG A 29 -25.84 -9.51 3.98
CA ARG A 29 -25.27 -8.16 4.15
C ARG A 29 -23.98 -8.16 4.93
N HIS A 30 -23.80 -9.11 5.83
CA HIS A 30 -22.70 -9.16 6.77
C HIS A 30 -21.67 -10.15 6.25
N GLU A 31 -20.42 -9.73 6.14
CA GLU A 31 -19.34 -10.58 5.63
C GLU A 31 -18.03 -10.29 6.37
N ALA A 32 -17.39 -11.32 6.91
CA ALA A 32 -16.04 -11.24 7.44
C ALA A 32 -15.04 -11.68 6.36
N TRP A 33 -13.87 -11.07 6.32
CA TRP A 33 -12.81 -11.43 5.39
C TRP A 33 -11.45 -11.41 6.09
N GLY A 34 -10.55 -12.26 5.63
CA GLY A 34 -9.18 -12.35 6.12
C GLY A 34 -8.29 -12.90 5.03
N GLY A 35 -7.09 -12.34 4.87
CA GLY A 35 -6.20 -12.65 3.77
C GLY A 35 -4.74 -12.42 4.09
N ILE A 36 -3.92 -13.02 3.25
CA ILE A 36 -2.47 -12.86 3.25
C ILE A 36 -2.02 -12.47 1.85
N GLY A 37 -0.85 -11.88 1.76
CA GLY A 37 -0.39 -11.38 0.48
C GLY A 37 1.01 -10.85 0.51
N ALA A 38 1.34 -10.16 -0.58
CA ALA A 38 2.61 -9.50 -0.77
C ALA A 38 2.44 -7.97 -0.80
N THR A 39 3.47 -7.28 -0.37
CA THR A 39 3.64 -5.82 -0.45
C THR A 39 4.75 -5.45 -1.41
N ASN A 40 4.67 -4.28 -2.03
CA ASN A 40 5.83 -3.61 -2.63
C ASN A 40 5.79 -2.12 -2.32
N PHE A 41 6.99 -1.55 -2.16
CA PHE A 41 7.19 -0.13 -1.93
C PHE A 41 7.54 0.57 -3.24
N LEU A 42 6.89 1.70 -3.49
CA LEU A 42 7.08 2.55 -4.64
C LEU A 42 7.40 3.95 -4.12
N GLY A 43 8.67 4.19 -3.85
CA GLY A 43 9.20 5.46 -3.39
C GLY A 43 10.63 5.64 -3.88
N GLU A 44 11.42 6.39 -3.12
CA GLU A 44 12.80 6.71 -3.45
C GLU A 44 13.72 5.49 -3.44
N LEU A 45 13.43 4.54 -2.55
CA LEU A 45 14.18 3.29 -2.39
C LEU A 45 13.55 2.12 -3.15
N GLY A 46 14.25 1.66 -4.20
CA GLY A 46 13.85 0.52 -5.02
C GLY A 46 13.56 0.90 -6.48
N GLY A 47 12.69 0.13 -7.12
CA GLY A 47 12.40 0.24 -8.56
C GLY A 47 13.37 -0.58 -9.40
N GLY A 48 12.92 -1.75 -9.87
CA GLY A 48 13.73 -2.63 -10.70
C GLY A 48 14.16 -1.95 -12.01
N ALA A 49 15.30 -2.36 -12.56
CA ALA A 49 15.91 -1.83 -13.79
C ALA A 49 15.15 -2.16 -15.10
N GLY A 50 13.83 -2.39 -15.07
CA GLY A 50 13.06 -2.88 -16.21
C GLY A 50 11.79 -2.09 -16.49
N ALA A 51 11.38 -2.06 -17.77
CA ALA A 51 10.06 -1.59 -18.17
C ALA A 51 8.97 -2.41 -17.44
N ALA A 52 7.93 -1.72 -16.95
CA ALA A 52 6.80 -2.29 -16.21
C ALA A 52 6.32 -3.61 -16.83
N LYS A 53 6.59 -4.74 -16.16
CA LYS A 53 6.09 -6.06 -16.58
C LYS A 53 4.72 -6.24 -15.95
N GLY A 54 3.73 -6.64 -16.75
CA GLY A 54 2.29 -6.49 -16.45
C GLY A 54 1.83 -6.86 -15.03
N LEU A 55 0.85 -6.09 -14.55
CA LEU A 55 0.06 -6.04 -13.29
C LEU A 55 0.24 -7.08 -12.15
N ILE A 56 0.69 -8.31 -12.42
CA ILE A 56 0.89 -9.40 -11.44
C ILE A 56 2.39 -9.75 -11.28
N LEU A 57 3.23 -9.41 -12.26
CA LEU A 57 4.66 -9.76 -12.31
C LEU A 57 5.60 -8.58 -12.05
N ASP A 58 5.06 -7.39 -11.77
CA ASP A 58 5.84 -6.23 -11.28
C ASP A 58 6.12 -6.32 -9.77
N PHE A 59 5.71 -7.43 -9.13
CA PHE A 59 6.22 -7.76 -7.81
C PHE A 59 7.70 -8.10 -7.94
N ASP A 60 8.57 -7.13 -7.67
CA ASP A 60 9.98 -7.40 -7.48
C ASP A 60 10.12 -8.36 -6.29
N GLY A 61 10.36 -9.64 -6.58
CA GLY A 61 10.45 -10.69 -5.57
C GLY A 61 11.52 -10.40 -4.51
N LYS A 62 12.51 -9.55 -4.82
CA LYS A 62 13.58 -9.16 -3.86
C LYS A 62 13.08 -8.14 -2.83
N SER A 63 12.22 -7.22 -3.24
CA SER A 63 11.64 -6.16 -2.40
C SER A 63 10.30 -6.56 -1.76
N SER A 64 9.66 -7.60 -2.31
CA SER A 64 8.36 -8.05 -1.84
C SER A 64 8.41 -8.57 -0.40
N ARG A 65 7.47 -8.13 0.43
CA ARG A 65 7.32 -8.59 1.82
C ARG A 65 5.89 -9.03 2.08
N TYR A 66 5.58 -9.45 3.30
CA TYR A 66 4.27 -10.01 3.63
C TYR A 66 3.27 -8.95 4.09
N ILE A 67 1.99 -9.24 3.86
CA ILE A 67 0.85 -8.60 4.53
C ILE A 67 -0.07 -9.70 5.10
N VAL A 68 -0.58 -9.45 6.30
CA VAL A 68 -1.73 -10.15 6.87
C VAL A 68 -2.80 -9.12 7.14
N THR A 69 -4.02 -9.37 6.67
CA THR A 69 -5.10 -8.40 6.79
C THR A 69 -6.44 -9.08 7.00
N GLY A 70 -7.35 -8.39 7.66
CA GLY A 70 -8.72 -8.86 7.81
C GLY A 70 -9.64 -7.76 8.24
N GLY A 71 -10.93 -8.06 8.22
CA GLY A 71 -11.93 -7.09 8.61
C GLY A 71 -13.33 -7.52 8.26
N TYR A 72 -14.16 -6.52 8.03
CA TYR A 72 -15.58 -6.69 7.95
C TYR A 72 -16.17 -5.85 6.82
N ARG A 73 -17.07 -6.46 6.07
CA ARG A 73 -17.75 -5.90 4.90
C ARG A 73 -19.26 -5.92 5.17
N TYR A 74 -19.89 -4.78 4.92
CA TYR A 74 -21.32 -4.59 5.01
C TYR A 74 -21.91 -4.14 3.67
N LYS A 75 -22.83 -4.93 3.11
CA LYS A 75 -23.50 -4.59 1.86
C LYS A 75 -24.58 -3.55 2.10
N LEU A 76 -24.35 -2.32 1.60
CA LEU A 76 -25.31 -1.23 1.65
C LEU A 76 -26.45 -1.50 0.66
N ASN A 77 -26.10 -1.89 -0.57
CA ASN A 77 -27.04 -2.34 -1.58
C ASN A 77 -26.42 -3.51 -2.39
N GLU A 78 -27.00 -3.82 -3.55
CA GLU A 78 -26.53 -4.93 -4.40
C GLU A 78 -25.19 -4.67 -5.13
N VAL A 79 -24.78 -3.41 -5.23
CA VAL A 79 -23.63 -2.93 -6.01
C VAL A 79 -22.56 -2.32 -5.10
N VAL A 80 -22.97 -1.72 -3.99
CA VAL A 80 -22.12 -0.93 -3.10
C VAL A 80 -22.03 -1.59 -1.73
N SER A 81 -20.81 -1.75 -1.24
CA SER A 81 -20.50 -2.23 0.11
C SER A 81 -19.59 -1.24 0.83
N ALA A 82 -19.74 -1.16 2.14
CA ALA A 82 -18.77 -0.52 3.02
C ALA A 82 -17.89 -1.59 3.66
N ARG A 83 -16.59 -1.32 3.80
CA ARG A 83 -15.61 -2.26 4.34
C ARG A 83 -14.70 -1.57 5.32
N GLY A 84 -14.57 -2.14 6.52
CA GLY A 84 -13.50 -1.83 7.46
C GLY A 84 -12.44 -2.92 7.42
N GLY A 85 -11.17 -2.52 7.57
CA GLY A 85 -10.04 -3.46 7.54
C GLY A 85 -8.91 -3.04 8.46
N LEU A 86 -8.23 -4.03 9.04
CA LEU A 86 -6.94 -3.88 9.71
C LEU A 86 -5.90 -4.67 8.91
N ALA A 87 -4.74 -4.10 8.68
CA ALA A 87 -3.61 -4.76 8.04
C ALA A 87 -2.36 -4.62 8.91
N TYR A 88 -1.59 -5.71 8.95
CA TYR A 88 -0.24 -5.77 9.48
C TYR A 88 0.69 -6.21 8.36
N ALA A 89 1.63 -5.36 8.00
CA ALA A 89 2.48 -5.59 6.85
C ALA A 89 3.93 -5.20 7.12
N SER A 90 4.84 -5.74 6.32
CA SER A 90 6.22 -5.26 6.25
C SER A 90 6.43 -4.62 4.89
N LEU A 91 7.15 -3.52 4.83
CA LEU A 91 7.65 -2.87 3.62
C LEU A 91 9.17 -2.98 3.59
N TYR A 92 9.75 -2.97 2.40
CA TYR A 92 11.19 -2.99 2.19
C TYR A 92 11.52 -2.29 0.88
N GLY A 93 12.63 -1.55 0.90
CA GLY A 93 13.25 -0.97 -0.28
C GLY A 93 14.77 -0.92 -0.08
N SER A 94 15.51 -1.03 -1.19
CA SER A 94 16.97 -0.97 -1.21
C SER A 94 17.44 -0.33 -2.50
N ASP A 95 18.39 0.58 -2.37
CA ASP A 95 19.05 1.21 -3.51
C ASP A 95 19.85 0.21 -4.35
N GLU A 96 20.27 -0.92 -3.78
CA GLU A 96 20.95 -2.00 -4.49
C GLU A 96 20.15 -2.50 -5.71
N PHE A 97 18.82 -2.42 -5.64
CA PHE A 97 17.93 -2.89 -6.69
C PHE A 97 17.60 -1.82 -7.73
N SER A 98 18.07 -0.59 -7.53
CA SER A 98 17.83 0.52 -8.44
C SER A 98 18.61 0.35 -9.75
N GLY A 99 17.97 0.68 -10.87
CA GLY A 99 18.65 0.79 -12.17
C GLY A 99 19.59 1.99 -12.28
N ASP A 100 19.43 2.99 -11.41
CA ASP A 100 20.22 4.22 -11.42
C ASP A 100 21.53 4.04 -10.61
N PRO A 101 22.73 4.20 -11.23
CA PRO A 101 24.01 4.16 -10.54
C PRO A 101 24.13 5.16 -9.38
N TRP A 102 23.51 6.35 -9.49
CA TRP A 102 23.56 7.37 -8.43
C TRP A 102 22.76 6.94 -7.21
N ARG A 103 21.58 6.33 -7.43
CA ARG A 103 20.77 5.71 -6.37
C ARG A 103 21.52 4.54 -5.73
N ARG A 104 22.06 3.61 -6.54
CA ARG A 104 22.90 2.49 -6.04
C ARG A 104 24.06 2.97 -5.17
N SER A 105 24.68 4.10 -5.53
CA SER A 105 25.80 4.68 -4.78
C SER A 105 25.41 5.22 -3.40
N ARG A 106 24.16 5.66 -3.18
CA ARG A 106 23.68 6.05 -1.83
C ARG A 106 23.71 4.87 -0.85
N ASN A 107 23.50 3.65 -1.36
CA ASN A 107 23.51 2.39 -0.60
C ASN A 107 22.56 2.40 0.61
N LEU A 108 21.43 3.09 0.47
CA LEU A 108 20.39 3.13 1.49
C LEU A 108 19.50 1.88 1.35
N HIS A 109 19.00 1.41 2.48
CA HIS A 109 18.01 0.34 2.52
C HIS A 109 17.18 0.49 3.78
N PHE A 110 15.93 0.06 3.72
CA PHE A 110 15.05 0.12 4.86
C PHE A 110 14.10 -1.07 4.90
N ARG A 111 13.60 -1.33 6.10
CA ARG A 111 12.49 -2.22 6.39
C ARG A 111 11.57 -1.51 7.36
N SER A 112 10.32 -1.33 6.99
CA SER A 112 9.32 -0.69 7.83
C SER A 112 8.21 -1.67 8.19
N MET A 113 7.83 -1.75 9.47
CA MET A 113 6.61 -2.44 9.87
C MET A 113 5.45 -1.45 9.78
N LEU A 114 4.35 -1.89 9.20
CA LEU A 114 3.16 -1.10 8.91
C LEU A 114 1.93 -1.70 9.59
N ILE A 115 1.19 -0.87 10.31
CA ILE A 115 -0.16 -1.17 10.79
C ILE A 115 -1.11 -0.19 10.13
N GLU A 116 -2.15 -0.68 9.45
CA GLU A 116 -3.08 0.16 8.69
C GLU A 116 -4.53 -0.16 9.07
N LEU A 117 -5.28 0.86 9.47
CA LEU A 117 -6.72 0.80 9.68
C LEU A 117 -7.40 1.52 8.51
N THR A 118 -8.31 0.83 7.81
CA THR A 118 -8.98 1.36 6.61
C THR A 118 -10.49 1.35 6.74
N ALA A 119 -11.12 2.35 6.13
CA ALA A 119 -12.53 2.41 5.83
C ALA A 119 -12.71 2.69 4.33
N MET A 120 -13.30 1.73 3.60
CA MET A 120 -13.38 1.73 2.15
C MET A 120 -14.82 1.51 1.67
N GLY A 121 -15.16 2.15 0.56
CA GLY A 121 -16.31 1.78 -0.27
C GLY A 121 -15.88 0.80 -1.35
N GLU A 122 -16.74 -0.15 -1.67
CA GLU A 122 -16.54 -1.11 -2.75
C GLU A 122 -17.69 -1.06 -3.73
N VAL A 123 -17.38 -0.96 -5.02
CA VAL A 123 -18.36 -0.91 -6.10
C VAL A 123 -18.17 -2.10 -7.02
N PHE A 124 -19.17 -2.98 -7.05
CA PHE A 124 -19.18 -4.22 -7.84
C PHE A 124 -19.72 -3.96 -9.25
N PHE A 125 -18.83 -3.96 -10.25
CA PHE A 125 -19.21 -3.80 -11.67
C PHE A 125 -19.50 -5.13 -12.36
N ILE A 126 -18.86 -6.23 -11.93
CA ILE A 126 -19.27 -7.60 -12.28
C ILE A 126 -19.85 -8.24 -11.02
N ARG A 127 -21.07 -8.77 -11.14
CA ARG A 127 -21.82 -9.30 -10.01
C ARG A 127 -21.93 -10.82 -10.09
N GLU A 128 -21.82 -11.47 -8.94
CA GLU A 128 -22.25 -12.85 -8.75
C GLU A 128 -23.73 -12.97 -9.09
N LYS A 129 -24.05 -13.64 -10.21
CA LYS A 129 -25.40 -14.12 -10.46
C LYS A 129 -25.59 -15.34 -9.58
N THR A 130 -26.36 -15.20 -8.50
CA THR A 130 -26.76 -16.35 -7.69
C THR A 130 -27.63 -17.25 -8.56
N SER A 131 -27.02 -18.17 -9.30
CA SER A 131 -27.74 -19.11 -10.16
C SER A 131 -28.65 -19.99 -9.31
N ASN A 132 -29.82 -20.30 -9.87
CA ASN A 132 -30.89 -21.05 -9.23
C ASN A 132 -30.42 -22.40 -8.67
N ARG A 133 -31.17 -22.86 -7.65
CA ARG A 133 -30.96 -24.02 -6.78
C ARG A 133 -30.67 -25.37 -7.46
N TYR A 134 -30.70 -25.46 -8.79
CA TYR A 134 -30.54 -26.71 -9.53
C TYR A 134 -29.41 -26.59 -10.56
N ARG A 135 -28.31 -27.30 -10.32
CA ARG A 135 -27.38 -27.67 -11.38
C ARG A 135 -28.13 -28.69 -12.25
N VAL A 136 -28.80 -28.24 -13.31
CA VAL A 136 -29.46 -29.15 -14.24
C VAL A 136 -28.38 -30.06 -14.83
N ARG A 137 -28.47 -31.35 -14.49
CA ARG A 137 -27.50 -32.39 -14.89
C ARG A 137 -27.57 -32.53 -16.41
N GLY A 138 -26.53 -32.08 -17.14
CA GLY A 138 -26.43 -32.25 -18.59
C GLY A 138 -26.03 -31.01 -19.39
N ILE A 139 -26.08 -29.80 -18.82
CA ILE A 139 -25.65 -28.59 -19.52
C ILE A 139 -24.19 -28.28 -19.16
N LYS A 140 -23.24 -28.81 -19.94
CA LYS A 140 -21.84 -28.35 -19.93
C LYS A 140 -21.78 -27.00 -20.66
N GLY A 141 -21.75 -25.89 -19.92
CA GLY A 141 -21.55 -24.58 -20.55
C GLY A 141 -21.91 -23.35 -19.71
N ALA A 142 -22.77 -23.47 -18.69
CA ALA A 142 -23.06 -22.34 -17.81
C ALA A 142 -22.15 -22.38 -16.58
N ILE A 143 -20.98 -21.75 -16.66
CA ILE A 143 -20.34 -21.19 -15.46
C ILE A 143 -21.32 -20.12 -14.96
N GLY A 144 -22.31 -20.52 -14.16
CA GLY A 144 -23.17 -19.57 -13.45
C GLY A 144 -22.25 -18.74 -12.56
N SER A 145 -21.86 -17.57 -13.05
CA SER A 145 -20.61 -16.92 -12.68
C SER A 145 -20.58 -16.54 -11.21
N GLY A 146 -19.99 -17.41 -10.39
CA GLY A 146 -19.62 -17.13 -9.00
C GLY A 146 -18.56 -16.02 -8.88
N LEU A 147 -18.05 -15.53 -10.02
CA LEU A 147 -17.15 -14.41 -10.15
C LEU A 147 -17.88 -13.08 -9.94
N SER A 148 -17.33 -12.25 -9.07
CA SER A 148 -17.62 -10.83 -8.96
C SER A 148 -16.33 -10.04 -9.12
N ALA A 149 -16.41 -8.84 -9.68
CA ALA A 149 -15.28 -7.92 -9.74
C ALA A 149 -15.72 -6.55 -9.24
N TYR A 150 -14.83 -5.89 -8.50
CA TYR A 150 -15.12 -4.65 -7.81
C TYR A 150 -13.90 -3.75 -7.75
N VAL A 151 -14.16 -2.45 -7.62
CA VAL A 151 -13.15 -1.45 -7.29
C VAL A 151 -13.37 -0.97 -5.87
N THR A 152 -12.29 -0.57 -5.21
CA THR A 152 -12.29 -0.08 -3.84
C THR A 152 -11.62 1.28 -3.77
N ALA A 153 -12.17 2.18 -2.96
CA ALA A 153 -11.55 3.46 -2.62
C ALA A 153 -11.97 3.86 -1.20
N GLY A 154 -11.11 4.55 -0.47
CA GLY A 154 -11.42 4.95 0.89
C GLY A 154 -10.38 5.83 1.54
N LEU A 155 -10.41 5.81 2.87
CA LEU A 155 -9.45 6.49 3.74
C LEU A 155 -8.86 5.48 4.72
N GLY A 156 -7.60 5.69 5.06
CA GLY A 156 -6.88 4.88 6.03
C GLY A 156 -6.04 5.73 6.96
N GLY A 157 -5.82 5.21 8.16
CA GLY A 157 -4.78 5.66 9.07
C GLY A 157 -3.72 4.58 9.18
N MET A 158 -2.46 4.95 9.11
CA MET A 158 -1.33 4.04 9.19
C MET A 158 -0.36 4.44 10.29
N PHE A 159 0.32 3.44 10.84
CA PHE A 159 1.51 3.60 11.65
C PHE A 159 2.65 2.84 10.98
N PHE A 160 3.76 3.51 10.72
CA PHE A 160 4.96 2.92 10.12
C PHE A 160 6.20 3.19 10.98
N ASN A 161 7.21 2.32 10.90
CA ASN A 161 8.45 2.49 11.65
C ASN A 161 9.63 2.02 10.81
N PRO A 162 10.28 2.93 10.04
CA PRO A 162 11.37 2.57 9.17
C PRO A 162 12.60 2.22 9.99
N LYS A 163 13.24 1.11 9.61
CA LYS A 163 14.46 0.60 10.23
C LYS A 163 15.48 0.25 9.16
N ALA A 164 16.76 0.44 9.43
CA ALA A 164 17.84 -0.06 8.57
C ALA A 164 18.81 -0.90 9.38
N LYS A 165 19.60 -1.74 8.69
CA LYS A 165 20.61 -2.58 9.33
C LYS A 165 21.92 -1.82 9.40
N PHE A 166 22.52 -1.71 10.58
CA PHE A 166 23.81 -1.04 10.75
C PHE A 166 24.95 -2.00 10.39
N VAL A 167 25.26 -2.12 9.09
CA VAL A 167 26.34 -2.98 8.59
C VAL A 167 27.72 -2.40 8.95
N GLY A 168 27.83 -1.06 8.96
CA GLY A 168 29.06 -0.33 9.25
C GLY A 168 29.93 -0.09 8.03
N ASN A 169 30.98 0.69 8.21
CA ASN A 169 32.04 0.96 7.24
C ASN A 169 33.37 1.24 7.98
N ALA A 170 34.41 1.65 7.27
CA ALA A 170 35.72 1.92 7.86
C ALA A 170 35.72 3.05 8.92
N ALA A 171 34.79 4.02 8.82
CA ALA A 171 34.65 5.11 9.78
C ALA A 171 33.75 4.74 10.97
N TYR A 172 32.72 3.93 10.73
CA TYR A 172 31.72 3.56 11.74
C TYR A 172 31.57 2.03 11.79
N PRO A 173 32.19 1.34 12.77
CA PRO A 173 32.05 -0.10 12.91
C PRO A 173 30.60 -0.46 13.28
N GLY A 174 29.94 -1.22 12.42
CA GLY A 174 28.53 -1.57 12.55
C GLY A 174 28.29 -2.74 13.51
N ASP A 175 27.08 -2.82 14.04
CA ASP A 175 26.66 -3.89 14.96
C ASP A 175 25.80 -4.98 14.30
N ASN A 176 25.54 -4.87 13.00
CA ASN A 176 24.67 -5.73 12.21
C ASN A 176 23.23 -5.87 12.74
N LYS A 177 22.75 -4.92 13.55
CA LYS A 177 21.38 -4.91 14.08
C LYS A 177 20.48 -3.93 13.33
N TRP A 178 19.17 -4.13 13.47
CA TRP A 178 18.15 -3.25 12.90
C TRP A 178 17.86 -2.10 13.87
N HIS A 179 18.08 -0.88 13.41
CA HIS A 179 17.86 0.33 14.19
C HIS A 179 16.73 1.15 13.59
N ALA A 180 15.91 1.76 14.46
CA ALA A 180 14.87 2.67 14.00
C ALA A 180 15.51 3.96 13.48
N LEU A 181 15.08 4.40 12.30
CA LEU A 181 15.69 5.55 11.61
C LEU A 181 15.16 6.89 12.12
N GLN A 182 13.85 7.00 12.35
CA GLN A 182 13.22 8.24 12.82
C GLN A 182 13.88 8.85 14.09
N PRO A 183 14.30 8.07 15.12
CA PRO A 183 15.03 8.63 16.26
C PRO A 183 16.41 9.19 15.92
N LEU A 184 17.07 8.65 14.89
CA LEU A 184 18.45 8.95 14.52
C LEU A 184 18.60 10.20 13.67
N ALA A 185 17.49 10.79 13.20
CA ALA A 185 17.49 12.06 12.49
C ALA A 185 18.49 12.10 11.32
N THR A 186 18.41 11.11 10.41
CA THR A 186 19.38 10.86 9.32
C THR A 186 19.48 12.00 8.30
N GLU A 187 18.49 12.88 8.20
CA GLU A 187 18.53 14.10 7.36
C GLU A 187 18.60 15.37 8.22
N GLY A 188 19.04 15.26 9.48
CA GLY A 188 19.07 16.37 10.43
C GLY A 188 17.69 16.70 11.00
N GLN A 189 16.74 15.76 10.98
CA GLN A 189 15.39 16.02 11.46
C GLN A 189 15.37 16.47 12.94
N GLY A 190 15.00 17.73 13.20
CA GLY A 190 14.96 18.31 14.54
C GLY A 190 16.27 18.98 15.00
N LEU A 191 17.29 19.08 14.13
CA LEU A 191 18.48 19.90 14.39
C LEU A 191 18.25 21.36 13.96
N ALA A 192 19.15 22.26 14.40
CA ALA A 192 19.20 23.62 13.88
C ALA A 192 19.40 23.58 12.36
N ASP A 193 18.62 24.36 11.62
CA ASP A 193 18.61 24.41 10.14
C ASP A 193 18.18 23.11 9.43
N GLY A 194 17.76 22.09 10.17
CA GLY A 194 17.23 20.83 9.65
C GLY A 194 15.70 20.80 9.50
N PRO A 195 15.15 19.85 8.74
CA PRO A 195 13.72 19.66 8.62
C PRO A 195 13.07 19.25 9.96
N LYS A 196 11.75 19.40 10.06
CA LYS A 196 11.02 18.91 11.25
C LYS A 196 10.99 17.39 11.27
N LYS A 197 11.03 16.81 12.47
CA LYS A 197 10.88 15.37 12.68
C LYS A 197 9.51 14.88 12.22
N TYR A 198 9.52 13.91 11.31
CA TYR A 198 8.29 13.35 10.76
C TYR A 198 7.55 12.47 11.78
N SER A 199 6.23 12.39 11.57
CA SER A 199 5.34 11.53 12.34
C SER A 199 5.32 10.12 11.75
N ARG A 200 5.33 9.12 12.62
CA ARG A 200 5.13 7.70 12.26
C ARG A 200 3.66 7.35 12.01
N ILE A 201 2.74 8.23 12.41
CA ILE A 201 1.31 8.09 12.18
C ILE A 201 0.94 9.02 11.04
N ASN A 202 0.34 8.48 9.99
CA ASN A 202 -0.11 9.25 8.84
C ASN A 202 -1.43 8.70 8.29
N ALA A 203 -2.10 9.48 7.44
CA ALA A 203 -3.23 9.04 6.66
C ALA A 203 -2.79 8.47 5.31
N CYS A 204 -3.67 7.67 4.70
CA CYS A 204 -3.56 7.28 3.30
C CYS A 204 -4.92 7.23 2.62
N ILE A 205 -4.87 7.25 1.29
CA ILE A 205 -5.99 6.95 0.42
C ILE A 205 -5.75 5.56 -0.18
N PRO A 206 -6.37 4.49 0.37
CA PRO A 206 -6.36 3.19 -0.26
C PRO A 206 -7.28 3.17 -1.49
N MET A 207 -6.75 2.67 -2.61
CA MET A 207 -7.48 2.39 -3.84
C MET A 207 -7.12 1.00 -4.36
N GLY A 208 -8.04 0.32 -5.02
CA GLY A 208 -7.76 -1.02 -5.51
C GLY A 208 -8.84 -1.62 -6.42
N ILE A 209 -8.52 -2.77 -6.95
CA ILE A 209 -9.40 -3.63 -7.74
C ILE A 209 -9.34 -5.04 -7.17
N GLY A 210 -10.49 -5.70 -7.13
CA GLY A 210 -10.60 -7.06 -6.63
C GLY A 210 -11.48 -7.92 -7.50
N ALA A 211 -11.13 -9.19 -7.59
CA ALA A 211 -11.97 -10.26 -8.13
C ALA A 211 -12.33 -11.21 -6.98
N LYS A 212 -13.54 -11.73 -6.98
CA LYS A 212 -14.07 -12.61 -5.94
C LYS A 212 -14.75 -13.81 -6.57
N PHE A 213 -14.34 -14.99 -6.17
CA PHE A 213 -14.81 -16.28 -6.64
C PHE A 213 -15.59 -16.98 -5.54
N SER A 214 -16.86 -17.26 -5.80
CA SER A 214 -17.75 -17.93 -4.83
C SER A 214 -17.54 -19.43 -4.86
N ILE A 215 -17.18 -20.01 -3.72
CA ILE A 215 -17.00 -21.46 -3.54
C ILE A 215 -18.36 -22.09 -3.23
N ASN A 216 -19.10 -21.48 -2.31
CA ASN A 216 -20.46 -21.88 -1.96
C ASN A 216 -21.28 -20.62 -1.58
N ARG A 217 -22.50 -20.82 -1.05
CA ARG A 217 -23.40 -19.70 -0.70
C ARG A 217 -22.85 -18.76 0.37
N ASN A 218 -21.95 -19.25 1.21
CA ASN A 218 -21.43 -18.56 2.39
C ASN A 218 -19.93 -18.26 2.29
N MET A 219 -19.19 -18.95 1.43
CA MET A 219 -17.74 -18.89 1.36
C MET A 219 -17.29 -18.47 -0.03
N SER A 220 -16.28 -17.63 -0.07
CA SER A 220 -15.71 -17.10 -1.31
C SER A 220 -14.24 -16.74 -1.10
N MET A 221 -13.45 -16.81 -2.16
CA MET A 221 -12.08 -16.30 -2.16
C MET A 221 -12.02 -15.02 -2.98
N SER A 222 -11.19 -14.06 -2.60
CA SER A 222 -10.89 -12.87 -3.38
C SER A 222 -9.41 -12.74 -3.65
N LEU A 223 -9.09 -12.18 -4.81
CA LEU A 223 -7.79 -11.64 -5.16
C LEU A 223 -7.96 -10.13 -5.23
N GLU A 224 -7.16 -9.38 -4.49
CA GLU A 224 -7.22 -7.93 -4.39
C GLU A 224 -5.85 -7.35 -4.71
N TYR A 225 -5.81 -6.37 -5.59
CA TYR A 225 -4.63 -5.60 -5.90
C TYR A 225 -4.94 -4.12 -5.66
N GLY A 226 -4.06 -3.40 -4.97
CA GLY A 226 -4.34 -2.01 -4.66
C GLY A 226 -3.14 -1.19 -4.22
N PHE A 227 -3.28 0.11 -4.39
CA PHE A 227 -2.31 1.15 -4.10
C PHE A 227 -2.76 1.94 -2.88
N ARG A 228 -1.81 2.33 -2.03
CA ARG A 228 -2.03 3.22 -0.89
C ARG A 228 -1.22 4.47 -1.16
N PHE A 229 -1.92 5.53 -1.54
CA PHE A 229 -1.32 6.84 -1.69
C PHE A 229 -1.19 7.46 -0.32
N THR A 230 0.03 7.85 0.05
CA THR A 230 0.29 8.49 1.34
C THR A 230 0.43 10.00 1.21
N PHE A 231 0.47 10.67 2.36
CA PHE A 231 0.73 12.12 2.45
C PHE A 231 2.09 12.39 3.08
N THR A 232 3.05 11.48 2.92
CA THR A 232 4.42 11.63 3.42
C THR A 232 5.42 11.07 2.45
N ASP A 233 6.59 11.67 2.48
CA ASP A 233 7.79 11.27 1.74
C ASP A 233 8.87 10.77 2.70
N TYR A 234 8.44 10.07 3.77
CA TYR A 234 9.36 9.63 4.84
C TYR A 234 9.06 8.19 5.26
N MET A 235 8.30 7.43 4.45
CA MET A 235 8.03 6.02 4.76
C MET A 235 9.31 5.18 4.78
N ASP A 236 10.30 5.61 4.01
CA ASP A 236 11.61 5.00 3.88
C ASP A 236 12.75 5.81 4.52
N ASP A 237 12.41 6.93 5.19
CA ASP A 237 13.33 7.88 5.83
C ASP A 237 14.20 8.68 4.84
N VAL A 238 13.74 8.88 3.60
CA VAL A 238 14.46 9.61 2.55
C VAL A 238 13.56 10.65 1.87
N SER A 239 13.91 11.94 1.96
CA SER A 239 13.07 13.00 1.38
C SER A 239 13.86 14.16 0.77
N GLY A 240 14.85 14.66 1.50
CA GLY A 240 15.46 15.95 1.16
C GLY A 240 16.86 15.84 0.57
N VAL A 241 17.76 16.60 1.18
CA VAL A 241 19.17 16.69 0.80
C VAL A 241 20.03 16.07 1.90
N TYR A 242 21.27 15.76 1.57
CA TYR A 242 22.25 15.37 2.59
C TYR A 242 22.50 16.53 3.55
N PHE A 243 22.39 16.25 4.85
CA PHE A 243 22.71 17.19 5.93
C PHE A 243 24.16 17.00 6.40
N ASP A 244 24.70 17.97 7.15
CA ASP A 244 26.07 17.89 7.68
C ASP A 244 26.25 16.65 8.59
N PRO A 245 27.10 15.69 8.20
CA PRO A 245 27.32 14.49 9.00
C PRO A 245 27.92 14.78 10.37
N VAL A 246 28.71 15.86 10.54
CA VAL A 246 29.33 16.21 11.83
C VAL A 246 28.27 16.67 12.83
N ALA A 247 27.31 17.48 12.37
CA ALA A 247 26.18 17.92 13.18
C ALA A 247 25.26 16.75 13.58
N ILE A 248 25.01 15.81 12.66
CA ILE A 248 24.25 14.59 12.94
C ILE A 248 24.99 13.70 13.95
N GLU A 249 26.30 13.52 13.79
CA GLU A 249 27.11 12.74 14.72
C GLU A 249 27.10 13.33 16.12
N ALA A 250 27.26 14.66 16.23
CA ALA A 250 27.23 15.36 17.51
C ALA A 250 25.88 15.21 18.25
N ALA A 251 24.77 15.13 17.52
CA ALA A 251 23.44 15.05 18.10
C ALA A 251 22.92 13.62 18.32
N GLY A 252 23.21 12.71 17.38
CA GLY A 252 22.66 11.35 17.32
C GLY A 252 23.70 10.23 17.43
N GLY A 253 24.98 10.57 17.54
CA GLY A 253 26.09 9.64 17.64
C GLY A 253 26.55 9.04 16.30
N PRO A 254 27.59 8.19 16.32
CA PRO A 254 28.22 7.63 15.13
C PRO A 254 27.26 6.79 14.26
N GLN A 255 26.26 6.17 14.89
CA GLN A 255 25.23 5.41 14.18
C GLN A 255 24.35 6.32 13.30
N ALA A 256 23.96 7.50 13.80
CA ALA A 256 23.15 8.45 13.05
C ALA A 256 23.91 8.97 11.82
N ALA A 257 25.21 9.27 12.00
CA ALA A 257 26.09 9.71 10.93
C ALA A 257 26.34 8.62 9.86
N TYR A 258 26.35 7.35 10.25
CA TYR A 258 26.39 6.25 9.27
C TYR A 258 25.11 6.20 8.41
N PHE A 259 23.93 6.26 9.04
CA PHE A 259 22.66 6.15 8.32
C PHE A 259 22.30 7.40 7.50
N SER A 260 22.87 8.56 7.84
CA SER A 260 22.72 9.75 7.00
C SER A 260 23.39 9.57 5.64
N ASN A 261 24.56 8.93 5.59
CA ASN A 261 25.33 8.72 4.37
C ASN A 261 26.16 7.40 4.40
N PRO A 262 25.56 6.24 4.08
CA PRO A 262 26.26 4.97 3.94
C PRO A 262 26.84 4.76 2.53
N SER A 263 27.09 5.83 1.78
CA SER A 263 27.45 5.79 0.37
C SER A 263 28.66 4.92 0.06
N ILE A 264 28.59 4.27 -1.09
CA ILE A 264 29.64 3.46 -1.67
C ILE A 264 30.02 4.00 -3.04
N ILE A 265 31.25 3.70 -3.45
CA ILE A 265 31.71 4.01 -4.79
C ILE A 265 31.10 2.99 -5.77
N VAL A 266 30.47 3.48 -6.83
CA VAL A 266 29.88 2.65 -7.91
C VAL A 266 30.50 3.06 -9.23
N GLU A 267 30.73 2.08 -10.11
CA GLU A 267 31.22 2.32 -11.47
C GLU A 267 30.18 3.10 -12.28
N ASN A 268 30.68 4.07 -13.05
CA ASN A 268 29.84 4.86 -13.94
C ASN A 268 29.58 4.05 -15.22
N PRO A 269 28.32 3.92 -15.68
CA PRO A 269 28.02 3.31 -16.98
C PRO A 269 28.54 4.13 -18.17
N ASP A 270 28.82 5.42 -17.96
CA ASP A 270 29.47 6.27 -18.94
C ASP A 270 30.97 5.88 -19.05
N PRO A 271 31.45 5.44 -20.23
CA PRO A 271 32.85 5.07 -20.44
C PRO A 271 33.84 6.20 -20.14
N ASP A 272 33.42 7.45 -20.26
CA ASP A 272 34.23 8.64 -19.98
C ASP A 272 34.00 9.18 -18.55
N GLY A 273 33.09 8.55 -17.81
CA GLY A 273 32.68 8.96 -16.47
C GLY A 273 33.55 8.37 -15.36
N GLY A 274 34.07 9.23 -14.48
CA GLY A 274 34.73 8.80 -13.25
C GLY A 274 33.78 8.07 -12.28
N PRO A 275 34.32 7.38 -11.27
CA PRO A 275 33.54 6.64 -10.27
C PRO A 275 32.53 7.55 -9.54
N ILE A 276 31.32 7.03 -9.32
CA ILE A 276 30.21 7.75 -8.70
C ILE A 276 30.22 7.53 -7.19
N ARG A 277 30.09 8.62 -6.42
CA ARG A 277 29.82 8.58 -4.98
C ARG A 277 28.76 9.60 -4.60
N ALA A 278 27.55 9.14 -4.27
CA ALA A 278 26.49 9.98 -3.74
C ALA A 278 26.86 10.52 -2.35
N GLY A 279 26.49 11.76 -2.03
CA GLY A 279 26.88 12.41 -0.77
C GLY A 279 28.38 12.70 -0.65
N GLY A 280 29.13 12.62 -1.77
CA GLY A 280 30.58 12.69 -1.82
C GLY A 280 31.16 14.12 -1.77
N GLY A 281 31.43 14.59 -0.55
CA GLY A 281 32.67 15.27 -0.19
C GLY A 281 32.91 16.72 -0.62
N GLN A 282 32.21 17.68 0.02
CA GLN A 282 32.76 18.93 0.57
C GLN A 282 31.61 19.73 1.24
N PRO A 283 31.70 20.16 2.51
CA PRO A 283 30.63 20.89 3.23
C PRO A 283 30.29 22.29 2.68
N HIS A 284 30.86 22.66 1.53
CA HIS A 284 30.80 24.00 0.90
C HIS A 284 30.31 23.93 -0.56
N LEU A 285 29.91 22.76 -1.04
CA LEU A 285 29.22 22.57 -2.32
C LEU A 285 27.70 22.47 -2.10
N THR A 286 26.95 22.84 -3.13
CA THR A 286 25.48 22.82 -3.19
C THR A 286 24.93 21.52 -2.60
N ALA A 287 23.94 21.62 -1.71
CA ALA A 287 23.36 20.47 -1.02
C ALA A 287 22.97 19.37 -2.02
N GLN A 288 23.61 18.19 -1.89
CA GLN A 288 23.36 17.08 -2.79
C GLN A 288 22.01 16.44 -2.46
N GLN A 289 21.24 16.10 -3.50
CA GLN A 289 19.94 15.47 -3.35
C GLN A 289 20.09 14.07 -2.73
N ARG A 290 19.33 13.81 -1.66
CA ARG A 290 19.23 12.49 -1.00
C ARG A 290 17.92 11.79 -1.38
N GLY A 291 16.82 12.54 -1.49
CA GLY A 291 15.48 12.09 -1.94
C GLY A 291 14.76 13.19 -2.72
N ASP A 292 13.49 12.97 -3.07
CA ASP A 292 12.64 13.96 -3.76
C ASP A 292 11.38 14.32 -2.95
N ALA A 293 11.50 15.38 -2.15
CA ALA A 293 10.44 15.98 -1.35
C ALA A 293 9.20 16.47 -2.14
N THR A 294 9.23 16.47 -3.47
CA THR A 294 8.08 16.88 -4.29
C THR A 294 7.08 15.75 -4.52
N THR A 295 7.48 14.50 -4.29
CA THR A 295 6.63 13.32 -4.46
C THR A 295 6.34 12.67 -3.12
N ASN A 296 5.18 12.02 -2.97
CA ASN A 296 4.86 11.27 -1.75
C ASN A 296 5.04 9.79 -2.00
N ASP A 297 5.46 9.08 -0.96
CA ASP A 297 5.62 7.64 -1.00
C ASP A 297 4.30 6.93 -1.29
N THR A 298 4.38 5.87 -2.09
CA THR A 298 3.25 5.00 -2.38
C THR A 298 3.66 3.55 -2.14
N TYR A 299 2.72 2.71 -1.72
CA TYR A 299 2.96 1.28 -1.63
C TYR A 299 1.77 0.50 -2.17
N MET A 300 2.05 -0.70 -2.66
CA MET A 300 1.07 -1.58 -3.28
C MET A 300 0.97 -2.91 -2.55
N PHE A 301 -0.17 -3.57 -2.73
CA PHE A 301 -0.44 -4.89 -2.19
C PHE A 301 -1.15 -5.77 -3.19
N ALA A 302 -0.85 -7.06 -3.12
CA ALA A 302 -1.64 -8.13 -3.71
C ALA A 302 -2.03 -9.10 -2.59
N VAL A 303 -3.33 -9.30 -2.36
CA VAL A 303 -3.87 -10.10 -1.26
C VAL A 303 -4.80 -11.17 -1.80
N VAL A 304 -4.59 -12.39 -1.36
CA VAL A 304 -5.58 -13.47 -1.48
C VAL A 304 -6.32 -13.55 -0.16
N ALA A 305 -7.64 -13.34 -0.18
CA ALA A 305 -8.47 -13.35 1.02
C ALA A 305 -9.58 -14.39 0.96
N PHE A 306 -9.83 -15.00 2.10
CA PHE A 306 -11.03 -15.79 2.35
C PHE A 306 -12.13 -14.89 2.88
N ASN A 307 -13.36 -15.10 2.39
CA ASN A 307 -14.52 -14.29 2.72
C ASN A 307 -15.69 -15.19 3.16
N TYR A 308 -16.25 -14.91 4.33
CA TYR A 308 -17.39 -15.62 4.91
C TYR A 308 -18.60 -14.69 5.07
N LYS A 309 -19.66 -14.97 4.31
CA LYS A 309 -20.97 -14.28 4.36
C LYS A 309 -21.81 -14.88 5.49
N PHE A 310 -22.26 -14.07 6.43
CA PHE A 310 -23.22 -14.47 7.44
C PHE A 310 -24.64 -14.44 6.86
N THR A 311 -25.37 -15.54 7.03
CA THR A 311 -26.76 -15.66 6.60
C THR A 311 -27.69 -15.20 7.72
N SER A 312 -28.42 -14.10 7.53
CA SER A 312 -29.50 -13.75 8.44
C SER A 312 -30.65 -14.77 8.32
N LYS A 313 -31.08 -15.34 9.45
CA LYS A 313 -32.32 -16.15 9.52
C LYS A 313 -33.49 -15.17 9.64
N LYS A 314 -34.51 -15.29 8.78
CA LYS A 314 -35.78 -14.57 9.01
C LYS A 314 -36.32 -15.00 10.37
N ALA A 315 -36.41 -14.08 11.33
CA ALA A 315 -37.34 -14.25 12.43
C ALA A 315 -38.75 -14.14 11.82
N ASN A 316 -39.34 -15.29 11.48
CA ASN A 316 -40.77 -15.36 11.22
C ASN A 316 -41.48 -15.09 12.56
N ARG A 317 -41.62 -13.82 12.94
CA ARG A 317 -42.64 -13.44 13.91
C ARG A 317 -43.91 -13.22 13.10
N PRO A 318 -44.91 -14.11 13.19
CA PRO A 318 -46.21 -13.83 12.62
C PRO A 318 -46.70 -12.51 13.23
N LYS A 319 -47.03 -11.56 12.36
CA LYS A 319 -47.81 -10.39 12.77
C LYS A 319 -49.25 -10.92 12.86
N PHE A 320 -49.74 -11.10 14.07
CA PHE A 320 -51.16 -11.26 14.35
C PHE A 320 -51.83 -9.88 14.34
#